data_AF-A0A9D9RFB9-F1
#
_entry.id   AF-A0A9D9RFB9-F1
#
_cell.length_a   1.000
_cell.length_b   1.000
_cell.length_c   1.000
_cell.angle_alpha   90.00
_cell.angle_beta   90.00
_cell.angle_gamma   90.00
#
_symmetry.space_group_name_H-M   'P 1'
#
loop_
_entity.id
_entity.type
_entity.pdbx_description
1 polymer ?
#
loop_
_entity_poly.entity_id
_entity_poly.type
_entity_poly.pdbx_seq_one_letter_code
_entity_poly.pdbx_strand_id
1 'polypeptide(L)'
;NNDFFHRNLFLDVETHNETIYNKNNNNFAKRIEHVVEQCQRVADAVKATVQDGFFPIVLSGDHSSALGTISGLKASAPNKRLGVIWIDAHADLHSPFTSPSGNIHGMPLAAALWEDNIACKINEPGATTELHWENMKKIGTATKKINAADLVYFGLRDFESAEAAVIEKEHIKAYKVEEIRFRGLEVCVAEAVEKLKACDQIYISFDVDSMDCDHVSTGTGTPVPIGFFAEEIVRIFDALLLSNKIVCIEFTEVNPLLDNKGNLMAETAFQVLDHIAKKI
;
A
#
# COMPACT_ATOMS: atom_id res chain seq x y z
N ASN A 1 -8.47 12.15 23.81
CA ASN A 1 -7.19 12.17 24.55
C ASN A 1 -6.62 10.77 24.66
N ASN A 2 -6.13 10.24 23.54
CA ASN A 2 -5.33 9.03 23.51
C ASN A 2 -3.85 9.44 23.49
N ASP A 3 -3.02 8.78 24.29
CA ASP A 3 -1.60 9.10 24.49
C ASP A 3 -0.67 8.22 23.64
N PHE A 4 -1.22 7.57 22.62
CA PHE A 4 -0.54 6.61 21.76
C PHE A 4 0.85 7.08 21.29
N PHE A 5 0.94 8.29 20.74
CA PHE A 5 2.17 8.81 20.14
C PHE A 5 3.26 9.21 21.14
N HIS A 6 2.92 9.40 22.43
CA HIS A 6 3.93 9.68 23.45
C HIS A 6 4.48 8.40 24.11
N ARG A 7 3.74 7.28 24.00
CA ARG A 7 4.09 6.01 24.66
C ARG A 7 4.85 5.05 23.76
N ASN A 8 4.80 5.25 22.46
CA ASN A 8 5.47 4.41 21.48
C ASN A 8 6.71 5.13 20.93
N LEU A 9 7.77 4.37 20.68
CA LEU A 9 8.93 4.87 19.96
C LEU A 9 8.52 5.23 18.52
N PHE A 10 9.06 6.32 18.01
CA PHE A 10 8.84 6.74 16.63
C PHE A 10 10.17 7.12 15.98
N LEU A 11 10.19 7.02 14.65
CA LEU A 11 11.26 7.48 13.79
C LEU A 11 10.62 8.33 12.70
N ASP A 12 11.03 9.58 12.60
CA ASP A 12 10.64 10.45 11.50
C ASP A 12 11.56 10.20 10.31
N VAL A 13 10.99 9.71 9.22
CA VAL A 13 11.70 9.57 7.95
C VAL A 13 11.66 10.91 7.22
N GLU A 14 12.83 11.46 6.89
CA GLU A 14 12.94 12.71 6.14
C GLU A 14 12.11 12.63 4.85
N THR A 15 11.33 13.69 4.59
CA THR A 15 10.38 13.76 3.46
C THR A 15 10.94 14.55 2.29
N HIS A 16 10.22 14.50 1.16
CA HIS A 16 10.44 15.35 -0.01
C HIS A 16 9.25 16.30 -0.26
N ASN A 17 8.56 16.74 0.79
CA ASN A 17 7.34 17.53 0.65
C ASN A 17 7.59 18.88 -0.04
N GLU A 18 8.76 19.48 0.15
CA GLU A 18 9.22 20.71 -0.50
C GLU A 18 9.32 20.57 -2.02
N THR A 19 9.47 19.36 -2.54
CA THR A 19 9.62 19.13 -3.97
C THR A 19 8.35 19.49 -4.74
N ILE A 20 7.20 19.67 -4.09
CA ILE A 20 5.97 20.15 -4.73
C ILE A 20 6.17 21.51 -5.44
N TYR A 21 7.10 22.34 -4.96
CA TYR A 21 7.43 23.64 -5.56
C TYR A 21 8.39 23.52 -6.76
N ASN A 22 9.01 22.35 -6.96
CA ASN A 22 9.90 22.11 -8.09
C ASN A 22 9.10 21.89 -9.37
N LYS A 23 9.69 22.28 -10.51
CA LYS A 23 9.13 21.96 -11.83
C LYS A 23 9.10 20.45 -12.02
N ASN A 24 7.95 19.91 -12.44
CA ASN A 24 7.87 18.51 -12.82
C ASN A 24 8.57 18.30 -14.18
N ASN A 25 9.54 17.39 -14.22
CA ASN A 25 10.32 17.05 -15.40
C ASN A 25 9.91 15.69 -16.01
N ASN A 26 9.01 14.96 -15.36
CA ASN A 26 8.60 13.61 -15.74
C ASN A 26 7.08 13.54 -15.90
N ASN A 27 6.58 13.36 -17.12
CA ASN A 27 5.13 13.38 -17.39
C ASN A 27 4.43 12.07 -17.03
N PHE A 28 5.15 10.94 -17.15
CA PHE A 28 4.58 9.59 -16.97
C PHE A 28 4.99 8.92 -15.66
N ALA A 29 5.72 9.63 -14.80
CA ALA A 29 5.99 9.27 -13.40
C ALA A 29 6.44 10.55 -12.69
N LYS A 30 5.48 11.34 -12.22
CA LYS A 30 5.74 12.70 -11.73
C LYS A 30 6.66 12.66 -10.52
N ARG A 31 7.75 13.43 -10.58
CA ARG A 31 8.75 13.55 -9.49
C ARG A 31 9.43 12.24 -9.10
N ILE A 32 9.50 11.26 -10.01
CA ILE A 32 10.09 9.94 -9.74
C ILE A 32 11.50 10.00 -9.16
N GLU A 33 12.28 11.02 -9.51
CA GLU A 33 13.62 11.24 -8.97
C GLU A 33 13.63 11.33 -7.43
N HIS A 34 12.63 11.98 -6.85
CA HIS A 34 12.49 12.17 -5.41
C HIS A 34 11.72 11.03 -4.75
N VAL A 35 10.75 10.44 -5.46
CA VAL A 35 10.00 9.29 -4.93
C VAL A 35 10.90 8.06 -4.77
N VAL A 36 11.87 7.86 -5.67
CA VAL A 36 12.92 6.82 -5.49
C VAL A 36 13.68 7.05 -4.18
N GLU A 37 14.14 8.28 -3.94
CA GLU A 37 14.91 8.65 -2.75
C GLU A 37 14.07 8.45 -1.47
N GLN A 38 12.79 8.84 -1.50
CA GLN A 38 11.86 8.64 -0.40
C GLN A 38 11.62 7.15 -0.12
N CYS A 39 11.34 6.35 -1.16
CA CYS A 39 11.14 4.91 -1.01
C CYS A 39 12.39 4.22 -0.46
N GLN A 40 13.59 4.67 -0.85
CA GLN A 40 14.85 4.16 -0.32
C GLN A 40 14.99 4.47 1.17
N ARG A 41 14.70 5.70 1.62
CA ARG A 41 14.72 6.05 3.05
C ARG A 41 13.71 5.24 3.86
N VAL A 42 12.49 5.07 3.35
CA VAL A 42 11.47 4.22 3.99
C VAL A 42 11.96 2.76 4.07
N ALA A 43 12.53 2.23 2.99
CA ALA A 43 13.07 0.87 2.97
C ALA A 43 14.17 0.66 4.02
N ASP A 44 15.10 1.62 4.15
CA ASP A 44 16.18 1.56 5.13
C ASP A 44 15.65 1.65 6.58
N ALA A 45 14.69 2.54 6.83
CA ALA A 45 14.04 2.68 8.13
C ALA A 45 13.27 1.41 8.54
N VAL A 46 12.46 0.84 7.64
CA VAL A 46 11.69 -0.38 7.89
C VAL A 46 12.62 -1.57 8.10
N LYS A 47 13.67 -1.69 7.28
CA LYS A 47 14.67 -2.75 7.43
C LYS A 47 15.34 -2.69 8.80
N ALA A 48 15.82 -1.52 9.22
CA ALA A 48 16.48 -1.34 10.50
C ALA A 48 15.53 -1.66 11.66
N THR A 49 14.31 -1.11 11.64
CA THR A 49 13.27 -1.35 12.66
C THR A 49 13.00 -2.84 12.87
N VAL A 50 12.83 -3.60 11.77
CA VAL A 50 12.60 -5.05 11.85
C VAL A 50 13.84 -5.80 12.34
N GLN A 51 15.05 -5.39 11.93
CA GLN A 51 16.30 -6.01 12.37
C GLN A 51 16.58 -5.78 13.86
N ASP A 52 16.11 -4.66 14.40
CA ASP A 52 16.18 -4.33 15.83
C ASP A 52 15.09 -5.05 16.66
N GLY A 53 14.24 -5.85 16.02
CA GLY A 53 13.22 -6.67 16.67
C GLY A 53 11.93 -5.93 16.99
N PHE A 54 11.72 -4.73 16.43
CA PHE A 54 10.47 -3.99 16.59
C PHE A 54 9.45 -4.37 15.50
N PHE A 55 8.17 -4.18 15.81
CA PHE A 55 7.07 -4.26 14.85
C PHE A 55 6.81 -2.87 14.25
N PRO A 56 7.10 -2.63 12.96
CA PRO A 56 6.82 -1.34 12.33
C PRO A 56 5.32 -1.14 12.06
N ILE A 57 4.81 0.00 12.52
CA ILE A 57 3.59 0.64 12.00
C ILE A 57 4.03 1.84 11.18
N VAL A 58 3.83 1.79 9.86
CA VAL A 58 4.21 2.88 8.95
C VAL A 58 3.02 3.82 8.79
N LEU A 59 3.21 5.09 9.13
CA LEU A 59 2.26 6.15 8.81
C LEU A 59 2.85 6.95 7.66
N SER A 60 2.26 6.78 6.48
CA SER A 60 2.78 7.35 5.24
C SER A 60 1.90 8.47 4.71
N GLY A 61 2.43 9.21 3.72
CA GLY A 61 1.70 10.23 2.99
C GLY A 61 0.84 9.58 1.91
N ASP A 62 1.32 9.60 0.67
CA ASP A 62 0.70 8.87 -0.43
C ASP A 62 1.19 7.41 -0.53
N HIS A 63 0.44 6.61 -1.28
CA HIS A 63 0.63 5.16 -1.35
C HIS A 63 1.91 4.70 -2.07
N SER A 64 2.64 5.61 -2.74
CA SER A 64 3.92 5.25 -3.38
C SER A 64 4.96 4.73 -2.39
N SER A 65 4.87 5.19 -1.14
CA SER A 65 5.73 4.80 -0.02
C SER A 65 5.69 3.30 0.30
N ALA A 66 4.59 2.61 -0.02
CA ALA A 66 4.44 1.17 0.16
C ALA A 66 5.52 0.36 -0.54
N LEU A 67 6.03 0.85 -1.68
CA LEU A 67 7.19 0.23 -2.34
C LEU A 67 8.40 0.22 -1.41
N GLY A 68 8.66 1.32 -0.71
CA GLY A 68 9.72 1.43 0.29
C GLY A 68 9.50 0.42 1.42
N THR A 69 8.28 0.33 1.96
CA THR A 69 7.93 -0.61 3.02
C THR A 69 8.17 -2.06 2.59
N ILE A 70 7.64 -2.48 1.44
CA ILE A 70 7.86 -3.83 0.87
C ILE A 70 9.35 -4.10 0.64
N SER A 71 10.09 -3.11 0.14
CA SER A 71 11.54 -3.23 -0.11
C SER A 71 12.32 -3.45 1.18
N GLY A 72 12.00 -2.69 2.23
CA GLY A 72 12.64 -2.81 3.54
C GLY A 72 12.40 -4.17 4.19
N LEU A 73 11.16 -4.68 4.11
CA LEU A 73 10.80 -6.02 4.58
C LEU A 73 11.54 -7.10 3.78
N LYS A 74 11.60 -6.98 2.45
CA LYS A 74 12.33 -7.94 1.63
C LYS A 74 13.84 -7.91 1.92
N ALA A 75 14.40 -6.72 2.15
CA ALA A 75 15.81 -6.55 2.46
C ALA A 75 16.19 -7.01 3.87
N SER A 76 15.27 -6.95 4.85
CA SER A 76 15.51 -7.45 6.21
C SER A 76 15.49 -8.97 6.28
N ALA A 77 14.71 -9.64 5.42
CA ALA A 77 14.64 -11.09 5.33
C ALA A 77 14.67 -11.60 3.87
N PRO A 78 15.82 -11.54 3.16
CA PRO A 78 15.90 -11.85 1.73
C PRO A 78 15.41 -13.25 1.34
N ASN A 79 15.61 -14.23 2.23
CA ASN A 79 15.22 -15.63 2.00
C ASN A 79 13.78 -15.94 2.39
N LYS A 80 13.07 -15.02 3.06
CA LYS A 80 11.67 -15.21 3.42
C LYS A 80 10.75 -14.82 2.28
N ARG A 81 9.65 -15.56 2.15
CA ARG A 81 8.57 -15.26 1.22
C ARG A 81 7.57 -14.32 1.89
N LEU A 82 7.42 -13.13 1.30
CA LEU A 82 6.54 -12.09 1.79
C LEU A 82 5.21 -12.14 1.03
N GLY A 83 4.11 -12.29 1.76
CA GLY A 83 2.76 -12.07 1.26
C GLY A 83 2.31 -10.65 1.53
N VAL A 84 1.41 -10.14 0.68
CA VAL A 84 0.87 -8.78 0.78
C VAL A 84 -0.65 -8.84 0.80
N ILE A 85 -1.23 -8.26 1.84
CA ILE A 85 -2.63 -7.89 1.89
C ILE A 85 -2.72 -6.41 1.55
N TRP A 86 -3.47 -6.08 0.50
CA TRP A 86 -3.65 -4.72 0.01
C TRP A 86 -5.12 -4.33 0.21
N ILE A 87 -5.38 -3.44 1.17
CA ILE A 87 -6.73 -3.00 1.51
C ILE A 87 -6.90 -1.60 0.92
N ASP A 88 -7.60 -1.51 -0.20
CA ASP A 88 -7.57 -0.34 -1.09
C ASP A 88 -8.80 -0.32 -2.01
N ALA A 89 -9.24 0.86 -2.44
CA ALA A 89 -10.18 0.99 -3.55
C ALA A 89 -9.54 0.75 -4.93
N HIS A 90 -8.23 0.99 -5.05
CA HIS A 90 -7.43 0.99 -6.26
C HIS A 90 -6.46 -0.21 -6.35
N ALA A 91 -5.96 -0.48 -7.55
CA ALA A 91 -5.10 -1.63 -7.81
C ALA A 91 -3.61 -1.32 -7.66
N ASP A 92 -3.18 -0.09 -7.91
CA ASP A 92 -1.78 0.34 -7.79
C ASP A 92 -0.77 -0.47 -8.62
N LEU A 93 -1.25 -0.98 -9.76
CA LEU A 93 -0.55 -1.86 -10.70
C LEU A 93 -0.17 -1.15 -12.00
N HIS A 94 -0.33 0.17 -12.06
CA HIS A 94 0.21 0.93 -13.19
C HIS A 94 1.73 1.01 -13.16
N SER A 95 2.32 1.15 -14.36
CA SER A 95 3.71 1.54 -14.55
C SER A 95 3.75 2.90 -15.28
N PRO A 96 4.94 3.50 -15.45
CA PRO A 96 5.07 4.69 -16.29
C PRO A 96 4.58 4.47 -17.73
N PHE A 97 4.58 3.22 -18.21
CA PHE A 97 4.14 2.86 -19.55
C PHE A 97 2.61 2.84 -19.68
N THR A 98 1.87 2.58 -18.59
CA THR A 98 0.42 2.37 -18.62
C THR A 98 -0.39 3.45 -17.91
N SER A 99 0.24 4.22 -17.01
CA SER A 99 -0.48 5.17 -16.14
C SER A 99 -1.16 6.29 -16.95
N PRO A 100 -2.46 6.56 -16.76
CA PRO A 100 -3.14 7.68 -17.39
C PRO A 100 -2.80 9.02 -16.73
N SER A 101 -2.45 9.01 -15.44
CA SER A 101 -2.21 10.22 -14.64
C SER A 101 -0.74 10.59 -14.52
N GLY A 102 0.16 9.59 -14.61
CA GLY A 102 1.58 9.70 -14.28
C GLY A 102 1.85 9.84 -12.78
N ASN A 103 0.85 9.77 -11.90
CA ASN A 103 1.08 9.83 -10.45
C ASN A 103 1.62 8.49 -9.96
N ILE A 104 2.65 8.51 -9.10
CA ILE A 104 3.41 7.31 -8.72
C ILE A 104 2.71 6.49 -7.63
N HIS A 105 1.80 7.09 -6.87
CA HIS A 105 1.02 6.36 -5.86
C HIS A 105 0.26 5.16 -6.45
N GLY A 106 -0.16 5.22 -7.72
CA GLY A 106 -0.77 4.08 -8.43
C GLY A 106 0.22 3.07 -9.04
N MET A 107 1.51 3.11 -8.67
CA MET A 107 2.56 2.26 -9.24
C MET A 107 3.35 1.35 -8.27
N PRO A 108 3.20 1.38 -6.93
CA PRO A 108 4.11 0.67 -6.02
C PRO A 108 4.08 -0.85 -6.20
N LEU A 109 2.91 -1.46 -6.47
CA LEU A 109 2.82 -2.90 -6.65
C LEU A 109 3.42 -3.36 -7.98
N ALA A 110 3.24 -2.60 -9.06
CA ALA A 110 3.92 -2.86 -10.33
C ALA A 110 5.46 -2.86 -10.15
N ALA A 111 6.00 -1.87 -9.43
CA ALA A 111 7.42 -1.80 -9.12
C ALA A 111 7.90 -2.95 -8.19
N ALA A 112 7.04 -3.43 -7.29
CA ALA A 112 7.36 -4.55 -6.42
C ALA A 112 7.36 -5.90 -7.16
N LEU A 113 6.47 -6.05 -8.14
CA LEU A 113 6.31 -7.24 -8.98
C LEU A 113 7.28 -7.28 -10.18
N TRP A 114 7.88 -6.14 -10.52
CA TRP A 114 8.60 -5.93 -11.79
C TRP A 114 7.69 -6.13 -13.01
N GLU A 115 6.44 -5.67 -12.91
CA GLU A 115 5.47 -5.73 -14.01
C GLU A 115 5.36 -4.35 -14.66
N ASP A 116 5.92 -4.21 -15.86
CA ASP A 116 5.84 -2.95 -16.62
C ASP A 116 4.56 -2.89 -17.47
N ASN A 117 3.88 -4.02 -17.68
CA ASN A 117 2.65 -4.19 -18.43
C ASN A 117 2.69 -3.58 -19.85
N ILE A 118 3.78 -3.87 -20.57
CA ILE A 118 4.05 -3.32 -21.91
C ILE A 118 2.94 -3.64 -22.93
N ALA A 119 2.22 -4.75 -22.76
CA ALA A 119 1.10 -5.11 -23.63
C ALA A 119 -0.05 -4.08 -23.59
N CYS A 120 -0.20 -3.35 -22.48
CA CYS A 120 -1.23 -2.33 -22.28
C CYS A 120 -0.65 -0.90 -22.28
N LYS A 121 0.57 -0.72 -22.81
CA LYS A 121 1.26 0.57 -22.86
C LYS A 121 0.45 1.63 -23.62
N ILE A 122 0.35 2.82 -23.03
CA ILE A 122 -0.24 4.03 -23.63
C ILE A 122 0.73 5.21 -23.67
N ASN A 123 1.86 5.12 -22.98
CA ASN A 123 2.87 6.17 -22.86
C ASN A 123 4.23 5.72 -23.38
N GLU A 124 5.07 6.66 -23.78
CA GLU A 124 6.49 6.45 -24.12
C GLU A 124 7.38 7.21 -23.11
N PRO A 125 7.75 6.61 -21.96
CA PRO A 125 8.61 7.25 -20.98
C PRO A 125 9.98 7.64 -21.56
N GLY A 126 10.52 8.78 -21.09
CA GLY A 126 11.87 9.19 -21.46
C GLY A 126 12.92 8.39 -20.70
N ALA A 127 14.17 8.40 -21.21
CA ALA A 127 15.28 7.65 -20.62
C ALA A 127 15.50 7.95 -19.12
N THR A 128 15.28 9.19 -18.68
CA THR A 128 15.37 9.57 -17.26
C THR A 128 14.29 8.90 -16.42
N THR A 129 13.03 8.88 -16.90
CA THR A 129 11.93 8.21 -16.21
C THR A 129 12.19 6.71 -16.12
N GLU A 130 12.63 6.08 -17.22
CA GLU A 130 12.95 4.64 -17.23
C GLU A 130 14.10 4.31 -16.27
N LEU A 131 15.15 5.14 -16.23
CA LEU A 131 16.26 4.97 -15.29
C LEU A 131 15.78 4.99 -13.83
N HIS A 132 14.98 5.98 -13.46
CA HIS A 132 14.45 6.06 -12.10
C HIS A 132 13.46 4.94 -11.79
N TRP A 133 12.63 4.53 -12.75
CA TRP A 133 11.73 3.38 -12.60
C TRP A 133 12.50 2.08 -12.36
N GLU A 134 13.58 1.85 -13.10
CA GLU A 134 14.51 0.74 -12.87
C GLU A 134 15.16 0.82 -11.48
N ASN A 135 15.49 2.02 -11.01
CA ASN A 135 16.00 2.20 -9.65
C ASN A 135 14.94 1.87 -8.59
N MET A 136 13.67 2.30 -8.76
CA MET A 136 12.55 1.93 -7.89
C MET A 136 12.37 0.40 -7.79
N LYS A 137 12.42 -0.29 -8.94
CA LYS A 137 12.32 -1.75 -9.00
C LYS A 137 13.46 -2.44 -8.23
N LYS A 138 14.63 -1.81 -8.10
CA LYS A 138 15.84 -2.38 -7.46
C LYS A 138 16.04 -1.97 -6.00
N ILE A 139 15.16 -1.16 -5.41
CA ILE A 139 15.23 -0.80 -3.98
C ILE A 139 15.19 -2.08 -3.13
N GLY A 140 16.14 -2.22 -2.21
CA GLY A 140 16.25 -3.34 -1.26
C GLY A 140 16.70 -4.69 -1.85
N THR A 141 16.44 -4.97 -3.13
CA THR A 141 16.85 -6.21 -3.81
C THR A 141 16.92 -6.05 -5.34
N ALA A 142 17.78 -6.84 -6.00
CA ALA A 142 17.95 -6.85 -7.46
C ALA A 142 16.94 -7.74 -8.21
N THR A 143 15.87 -8.19 -7.55
CA THR A 143 14.81 -9.03 -8.12
C THR A 143 13.43 -8.50 -7.72
N LYS A 144 12.36 -9.09 -8.25
CA LYS A 144 11.01 -8.86 -7.71
C LYS A 144 10.97 -9.10 -6.19
N LYS A 145 10.20 -8.28 -5.51
CA LYS A 145 10.13 -8.22 -4.03
C LYS A 145 9.07 -9.20 -3.51
N ILE A 146 8.00 -9.37 -4.28
CA ILE A 146 6.87 -10.28 -4.00
C ILE A 146 6.49 -11.05 -5.27
N ASN A 147 5.67 -12.09 -5.15
CA ASN A 147 5.04 -12.74 -6.31
C ASN A 147 3.58 -12.30 -6.42
N ALA A 148 3.04 -12.21 -7.63
CA ALA A 148 1.63 -11.85 -7.84
C ALA A 148 0.67 -12.85 -7.18
N ALA A 149 1.06 -14.13 -7.11
CA ALA A 149 0.30 -15.16 -6.40
C ALA A 149 0.19 -14.94 -4.88
N ASP A 150 1.10 -14.14 -4.30
CA ASP A 150 1.18 -13.81 -2.87
C ASP A 150 0.57 -12.43 -2.55
N LEU A 151 -0.11 -11.81 -3.52
CA LEU A 151 -0.85 -10.57 -3.37
C LEU A 151 -2.35 -10.87 -3.26
N VAL A 152 -3.01 -10.25 -2.27
CA VAL A 152 -4.46 -10.36 -2.06
C VAL A 152 -5.06 -8.98 -1.81
N TYR A 153 -6.04 -8.60 -2.61
CA TYR A 153 -6.78 -7.36 -2.45
C TYR A 153 -8.04 -7.51 -1.61
N PHE A 154 -8.37 -6.46 -0.86
CA PHE A 154 -9.65 -6.24 -0.22
C PHE A 154 -10.15 -4.85 -0.58
N GLY A 155 -11.36 -4.76 -1.14
CA GLY A 155 -12.02 -3.47 -1.40
C GLY A 155 -11.88 -2.90 -2.81
N LEU A 156 -11.09 -3.56 -3.67
CA LEU A 156 -10.81 -3.12 -5.02
C LEU A 156 -12.10 -2.89 -5.83
N ARG A 157 -12.27 -1.68 -6.35
CA ARG A 157 -13.49 -1.26 -7.05
C ARG A 157 -13.31 -0.11 -8.06
N ASP A 158 -12.18 0.59 -8.05
CA ASP A 158 -11.85 1.62 -9.04
C ASP A 158 -10.44 1.38 -9.60
N PHE A 159 -10.35 0.89 -10.83
CA PHE A 159 -9.08 0.55 -11.47
C PHE A 159 -9.25 0.45 -12.98
N GLU A 160 -8.17 0.71 -13.72
CA GLU A 160 -8.20 0.76 -15.17
C GLU A 160 -8.03 -0.61 -15.85
N SER A 161 -8.37 -0.68 -17.13
CA SER A 161 -8.27 -1.90 -17.94
C SER A 161 -6.85 -2.48 -18.03
N ALA A 162 -5.82 -1.62 -17.94
CA ALA A 162 -4.44 -2.07 -17.92
C ALA A 162 -4.12 -2.85 -16.63
N GLU A 163 -4.59 -2.38 -15.48
CA GLU A 163 -4.40 -3.06 -14.20
C GLU A 163 -5.24 -4.34 -14.13
N ALA A 164 -6.48 -4.28 -14.63
CA ALA A 164 -7.35 -5.45 -14.79
C ALA A 164 -6.65 -6.57 -15.57
N ALA A 165 -5.95 -6.24 -16.66
CA ALA A 165 -5.21 -7.21 -17.46
C ALA A 165 -4.10 -7.92 -16.66
N VAL A 166 -3.41 -7.22 -15.75
CA VAL A 166 -2.41 -7.83 -14.85
C VAL A 166 -3.08 -8.74 -13.84
N ILE A 167 -4.16 -8.29 -13.21
CA ILE A 167 -4.93 -9.05 -12.21
C ILE A 167 -5.43 -10.36 -12.83
N GLU A 168 -5.99 -10.31 -14.04
CA GLU A 168 -6.49 -11.48 -14.77
C GLU A 168 -5.37 -12.42 -15.19
N LYS A 169 -4.30 -11.90 -15.80
CA LYS A 169 -3.14 -12.66 -16.29
C LYS A 169 -2.45 -13.43 -15.16
N GLU A 170 -2.24 -12.77 -14.02
CA GLU A 170 -1.51 -13.33 -12.88
C GLU A 170 -2.43 -14.03 -11.87
N HIS A 171 -3.74 -14.03 -12.11
CA HIS A 171 -4.76 -14.58 -11.22
C HIS A 171 -4.65 -14.04 -9.78
N ILE A 172 -4.48 -12.72 -9.66
CA ILE A 172 -4.37 -12.05 -8.36
C ILE A 172 -5.73 -12.12 -7.66
N LYS A 173 -5.72 -12.51 -6.39
CA LYS A 173 -6.97 -12.68 -5.65
C LYS A 173 -7.45 -11.31 -5.17
N ALA A 174 -8.66 -10.92 -5.58
CA ALA A 174 -9.34 -9.75 -5.05
C ALA A 174 -10.67 -10.16 -4.40
N TYR A 175 -10.95 -9.59 -3.23
CA TYR A 175 -12.24 -9.69 -2.56
C TYR A 175 -12.93 -8.33 -2.62
N LYS A 176 -14.05 -8.29 -3.34
CA LYS A 176 -14.85 -7.06 -3.45
C LYS A 176 -15.66 -6.81 -2.17
N VAL A 177 -16.03 -5.56 -1.93
CA VAL A 177 -16.83 -5.17 -0.75
C VAL A 177 -18.14 -5.95 -0.70
N GLU A 178 -18.85 -6.04 -1.82
CA GLU A 178 -20.12 -6.77 -1.93
C GLU A 178 -19.94 -8.29 -1.78
N GLU A 179 -18.82 -8.84 -2.24
CA GLU A 179 -18.50 -10.26 -2.09
C GLU A 179 -18.30 -10.60 -0.61
N ILE A 180 -17.55 -9.77 0.11
CA ILE A 180 -17.27 -9.95 1.54
C ILE A 180 -18.55 -9.86 2.37
N ARG A 181 -19.40 -8.87 2.09
CA ARG A 181 -20.68 -8.70 2.78
C ARG A 181 -21.65 -9.86 2.49
N PHE A 182 -21.60 -10.43 1.28
CA PHE A 182 -22.46 -11.56 0.90
C PHE A 182 -21.97 -12.90 1.47
N ARG A 183 -20.66 -13.19 1.35
CA ARG A 183 -20.06 -14.48 1.75
C ARG A 183 -19.72 -14.57 3.23
N GLY A 184 -19.58 -13.42 3.89
CA GLY A 184 -19.10 -13.29 5.26
C GLY A 184 -17.60 -12.99 5.31
N LEU A 185 -17.24 -11.99 6.11
CA LEU A 185 -15.87 -11.49 6.27
C LEU A 185 -14.92 -12.58 6.73
N GLU A 186 -15.32 -13.36 7.74
CA GLU A 186 -14.49 -14.40 8.34
C GLU A 186 -14.09 -15.46 7.30
N VAL A 187 -15.00 -15.79 6.37
CA VAL A 187 -14.74 -16.76 5.29
C VAL A 187 -13.73 -16.20 4.30
N CYS A 188 -13.93 -14.96 3.84
CA CYS A 188 -13.01 -14.32 2.88
C CYS A 188 -11.61 -14.14 3.47
N VAL A 189 -11.50 -13.71 4.73
CA VAL A 189 -10.20 -13.56 5.39
C VAL A 189 -9.52 -14.91 5.64
N ALA A 190 -10.26 -15.94 6.06
CA ALA A 190 -9.69 -17.29 6.22
C ALA A 190 -9.13 -17.85 4.91
N GLU A 191 -9.82 -17.64 3.79
CA GLU A 191 -9.32 -18.02 2.46
C GLU A 191 -8.07 -17.23 2.04
N ALA A 192 -8.02 -15.93 2.34
CA ALA A 192 -6.84 -15.10 2.09
C ALA A 192 -5.63 -15.60 2.89
N VAL A 193 -5.82 -15.89 4.19
CA VAL A 193 -4.76 -16.45 5.05
C VAL A 193 -4.30 -17.82 4.55
N GLU A 194 -5.24 -18.69 4.14
CA GLU A 194 -4.92 -20.00 3.57
C GLU A 194 -4.14 -19.88 2.25
N LYS A 195 -4.50 -18.92 1.39
CA LYS A 195 -3.75 -18.62 0.15
C LYS A 195 -2.31 -18.19 0.47
N LEU A 196 -2.12 -17.40 1.52
CA LEU A 196 -0.80 -16.93 1.98
C LEU A 196 -0.11 -17.90 2.94
N LYS A 197 -0.59 -19.13 3.14
CA LYS A 197 0.00 -20.08 4.10
C LYS A 197 1.47 -20.41 3.81
N ALA A 198 1.88 -20.36 2.54
CA ALA A 198 3.25 -20.62 2.12
C ALA A 198 4.18 -19.41 2.30
N CYS A 199 3.64 -18.23 2.61
CA CYS A 199 4.44 -17.06 2.96
C CYS A 199 4.93 -17.19 4.40
N ASP A 200 6.18 -16.80 4.64
CA ASP A 200 6.78 -16.78 5.97
C ASP A 200 6.33 -15.56 6.76
N GLN A 201 6.00 -14.47 6.04
CA GLN A 201 5.63 -13.17 6.58
C GLN A 201 4.51 -12.56 5.74
N ILE A 202 3.69 -11.73 6.38
CA ILE A 202 2.62 -10.98 5.74
C ILE A 202 2.78 -9.50 6.06
N TYR A 203 2.69 -8.69 5.03
CA TYR A 203 2.57 -7.24 5.09
C TYR A 203 1.12 -6.84 4.84
N ILE A 204 0.59 -5.90 5.62
CA ILE A 204 -0.70 -5.27 5.36
C ILE A 204 -0.47 -3.80 5.01
N SER A 205 -0.85 -3.38 3.81
CA SER A 205 -1.00 -1.96 3.48
C SER A 205 -2.48 -1.62 3.47
N PHE A 206 -2.84 -0.59 4.22
CA PHE A 206 -4.21 -0.11 4.36
C PHE A 206 -4.29 1.34 3.87
N ASP A 207 -4.89 1.47 2.68
CA ASP A 207 -5.38 2.74 2.17
C ASP A 207 -6.70 3.10 2.81
N VAL A 208 -6.79 4.31 3.35
CA VAL A 208 -8.03 4.79 3.98
C VAL A 208 -9.16 5.01 2.98
N ASP A 209 -8.88 5.13 1.67
CA ASP A 209 -9.89 5.23 0.62
C ASP A 209 -10.60 3.90 0.34
N SER A 210 -10.10 2.80 0.89
CA SER A 210 -10.84 1.53 0.96
C SER A 210 -12.12 1.65 1.80
N MET A 211 -12.18 2.64 2.70
CA MET A 211 -13.37 2.97 3.46
C MET A 211 -14.36 3.80 2.65
N ASP A 212 -15.64 3.66 2.98
CA ASP A 212 -16.71 4.39 2.32
C ASP A 212 -16.66 5.89 2.63
N CYS A 213 -16.51 6.72 1.59
CA CYS A 213 -16.39 8.17 1.74
C CYS A 213 -17.68 8.89 2.18
N ASP A 214 -18.86 8.31 1.92
CA ASP A 214 -20.13 8.89 2.34
C ASP A 214 -20.32 8.71 3.86
N HIS A 215 -19.94 7.53 4.37
CA HIS A 215 -19.99 7.20 5.79
C HIS A 215 -18.84 7.79 6.60
N VAL A 216 -17.59 7.67 6.13
CA VAL A 216 -16.39 8.21 6.81
C VAL A 216 -16.19 9.67 6.43
N SER A 217 -15.37 10.00 5.44
CA SER A 217 -15.23 11.36 4.90
C SER A 217 -14.49 11.34 3.56
N THR A 218 -14.35 12.51 2.93
CA THR A 218 -13.49 12.69 1.74
C THR A 218 -12.04 13.06 2.08
N GLY A 219 -11.57 12.74 3.29
CA GLY A 219 -10.22 13.07 3.78
C GLY A 219 -9.10 12.23 3.15
N THR A 220 -9.16 11.98 1.85
CA THR A 220 -8.21 11.24 1.01
C THR A 220 -8.19 11.85 -0.41
N GLY A 221 -7.12 11.63 -1.17
CA GLY A 221 -6.96 12.17 -2.53
C GLY A 221 -7.96 11.62 -3.56
N THR A 222 -8.37 10.36 -3.39
CA THR A 222 -9.15 9.58 -4.38
C THR A 222 -10.33 8.86 -3.72
N PRO A 223 -11.33 9.59 -3.17
CA PRO A 223 -12.45 8.96 -2.47
C PRO A 223 -13.33 8.15 -3.43
N VAL A 224 -13.58 6.88 -3.10
CA VAL A 224 -14.45 5.99 -3.88
C VAL A 224 -15.63 5.52 -3.02
N PRO A 225 -16.90 5.70 -3.45
CA PRO A 225 -18.06 5.31 -2.67
C PRO A 225 -18.21 3.78 -2.58
N ILE A 226 -19.14 3.33 -1.73
CA ILE A 226 -19.50 1.92 -1.53
C ILE A 226 -18.30 1.11 -0.99
N GLY A 227 -17.51 1.74 -0.12
CA GLY A 227 -16.36 1.14 0.54
C GLY A 227 -16.73 0.37 1.80
N PHE A 228 -15.70 -0.03 2.56
CA PHE A 228 -15.89 -0.63 3.88
C PHE A 228 -16.30 0.40 4.94
N PHE A 229 -17.02 -0.06 5.95
CA PHE A 229 -17.14 0.68 7.20
C PHE A 229 -15.91 0.42 8.09
N ALA A 230 -15.60 1.35 9.00
CA ALA A 230 -14.47 1.23 9.90
C ALA A 230 -14.51 -0.06 10.73
N GLU A 231 -15.71 -0.50 11.12
CA GLU A 231 -15.91 -1.75 11.86
C GLU A 231 -15.60 -3.00 11.02
N GLU A 232 -15.84 -2.94 9.70
CA GLU A 232 -15.46 -4.02 8.78
C GLU A 232 -13.94 -4.09 8.63
N ILE A 233 -13.26 -2.95 8.51
CA ILE A 233 -11.79 -2.87 8.51
C ILE A 233 -11.21 -3.47 9.80
N VAL A 234 -11.72 -3.07 10.96
CA VAL A 234 -11.29 -3.62 12.27
C VAL A 234 -11.45 -5.13 12.31
N ARG A 235 -12.57 -5.68 11.82
CA ARG A 235 -12.81 -7.13 11.76
C ARG A 235 -11.87 -7.85 10.79
N ILE A 236 -11.55 -7.24 9.65
CA ILE A 236 -10.56 -7.78 8.70
C ILE A 236 -9.21 -7.89 9.40
N PHE A 237 -8.74 -6.83 10.04
CA PHE A 237 -7.48 -6.84 10.79
C PHE A 237 -7.49 -7.87 11.91
N ASP A 238 -8.56 -7.95 12.70
CA ASP A 238 -8.69 -8.92 13.79
C ASP A 238 -8.52 -10.35 13.31
N ALA A 239 -9.15 -10.70 12.19
CA ALA A 239 -9.04 -12.03 11.61
C ALA A 239 -7.65 -12.28 10.97
N LEU A 240 -7.03 -11.28 10.34
CA LEU A 240 -5.68 -11.39 9.77
C LEU A 240 -4.59 -11.55 10.84
N LEU A 241 -4.71 -10.85 11.97
CA LEU A 241 -3.75 -10.92 13.08
C LEU A 241 -3.69 -12.32 13.70
N LEU A 242 -4.76 -13.11 13.63
CA LEU A 242 -4.77 -14.51 14.09
C LEU A 242 -3.79 -15.41 13.32
N SER A 243 -3.33 -14.98 12.14
CA SER A 243 -2.32 -15.72 11.38
C SER A 243 -0.96 -15.78 12.08
N ASN A 244 -0.67 -14.86 13.02
CA ASN A 244 0.64 -14.67 13.65
C ASN A 244 1.81 -14.50 12.66
N LYS A 245 1.51 -14.09 11.42
CA LYS A 245 2.50 -13.86 10.35
C LYS A 245 2.65 -12.39 9.96
N ILE A 246 1.82 -11.51 10.50
CA ILE A 246 1.89 -10.08 10.20
C ILE A 246 3.19 -9.53 10.78
N VAL A 247 3.97 -8.82 9.98
CA VAL A 247 5.26 -8.25 10.40
C VAL A 247 5.38 -6.74 10.24
N CYS A 248 4.41 -6.13 9.57
CA CYS A 248 4.35 -4.70 9.32
C CYS A 248 2.94 -4.32 8.90
N ILE A 249 2.49 -3.15 9.33
CA ILE A 249 1.22 -2.55 8.91
C ILE A 249 1.50 -1.12 8.46
N GLU A 250 0.95 -0.73 7.32
CA GLU A 250 1.03 0.65 6.79
C GLU A 250 -0.36 1.26 6.72
N PHE A 251 -0.46 2.54 7.13
CA PHE A 251 -1.60 3.42 6.93
C PHE A 251 -1.17 4.53 5.98
N THR A 252 -1.99 4.83 4.96
CA THR A 252 -1.66 5.80 3.90
C THR A 252 -2.88 6.65 3.51
N GLU A 253 -2.66 7.66 2.66
CA GLU A 253 -3.65 8.52 1.98
C GLU A 253 -4.59 9.31 2.89
N VAL A 254 -4.23 9.48 4.18
CA VAL A 254 -4.93 10.41 5.07
C VAL A 254 -4.57 11.84 4.68
N ASN A 255 -5.55 12.57 4.16
CA ASN A 255 -5.41 13.97 3.78
C ASN A 255 -6.42 14.87 4.53
N PRO A 256 -6.03 15.45 5.69
CA PRO A 256 -6.89 16.32 6.48
C PRO A 256 -7.36 17.58 5.73
N LEU A 257 -6.65 18.02 4.69
CA LEU A 257 -7.01 19.23 3.93
C LEU A 257 -8.19 18.99 2.97
N LEU A 258 -8.49 17.73 2.65
CA LEU A 258 -9.61 17.33 1.81
C LEU A 258 -10.81 16.85 2.63
N ASP A 259 -10.67 16.76 3.96
CA ASP A 259 -11.70 16.22 4.83
C ASP A 259 -12.89 17.19 4.97
N ASN A 260 -14.05 16.75 4.46
CA ASN A 260 -15.30 17.51 4.51
C ASN A 260 -16.02 17.46 5.86
N LYS A 261 -15.49 16.70 6.82
CA LYS A 261 -16.04 16.50 8.17
C LYS A 261 -14.98 16.87 9.24
N GLY A 262 -14.09 17.80 8.91
CA GLY A 262 -13.14 18.44 9.82
C GLY A 262 -11.83 17.65 9.96
N ASN A 263 -11.90 16.40 10.41
CA ASN A 263 -10.76 15.50 10.54
C ASN A 263 -11.17 14.03 10.68
N LEU A 264 -12.38 13.68 10.24
CA LEU A 264 -13.00 12.40 10.56
C LEU A 264 -12.22 11.21 9.96
N MET A 265 -11.60 11.37 8.79
CA MET A 265 -10.75 10.32 8.20
C MET A 265 -9.60 9.94 9.14
N ALA A 266 -8.87 10.96 9.63
CA ALA A 266 -7.74 10.74 10.52
C ALA A 266 -8.19 10.16 11.86
N GLU A 267 -9.33 10.63 12.40
CA GLU A 267 -9.90 10.08 13.63
C GLU A 267 -10.32 8.61 13.48
N THR A 268 -10.95 8.26 12.35
CA THR A 268 -11.36 6.89 12.05
C THR A 268 -10.16 5.98 11.80
N ALA A 269 -9.18 6.41 11.00
CA ALA A 269 -7.93 5.67 10.80
C ALA A 269 -7.19 5.46 12.14
N PHE A 270 -7.17 6.48 13.01
CA PHE A 270 -6.58 6.36 14.34
C PHE A 270 -7.36 5.40 15.25
N GLN A 271 -8.69 5.33 15.16
CA GLN A 271 -9.48 4.33 15.88
C GLN A 271 -9.10 2.89 15.48
N VAL A 272 -8.92 2.65 14.17
CA VAL A 272 -8.46 1.36 13.64
C VAL A 272 -7.06 1.05 14.17
N LEU A 273 -6.13 2.01 14.08
CA LEU A 273 -4.76 1.88 14.56
C LEU A 273 -4.70 1.58 16.06
N ASP A 274 -5.40 2.36 16.89
CA ASP A 274 -5.41 2.19 18.36
C ASP A 274 -5.99 0.83 18.77
N HIS A 275 -6.93 0.29 18.00
CA HIS A 275 -7.45 -1.06 18.22
C HIS A 275 -6.40 -2.13 17.89
N ILE A 276 -5.75 -2.02 16.73
CA ILE A 276 -4.73 -2.97 16.27
C ILE A 276 -3.51 -2.95 17.18
N ALA A 277 -3.05 -1.77 17.58
CA ALA A 277 -1.83 -1.61 18.36
C ALA A 277 -1.92 -2.22 19.76
N LYS A 278 -3.13 -2.48 20.28
CA LYS A 278 -3.33 -3.21 21.55
C LYS A 278 -3.14 -4.72 21.43
N LYS A 279 -2.98 -5.24 20.21
CA LYS A 279 -2.93 -6.68 19.89
C LYS A 279 -1.59 -7.15 19.35
N ILE A 280 -0.67 -6.22 19.08
CA ILE A 280 0.68 -6.47 18.57
C ILE A 280 1.74 -6.17 19.64
#